data_AF-C9L7T1-F1
#
_entry.id   AF-C9L7T1-F1
#
_cell.length_a   1.000
_cell.length_b   1.000
_cell.length_c   1.000
_cell.angle_alpha   90.00
_cell.angle_beta   90.00
_cell.angle_gamma   90.00
#
_symmetry.space_group_name_H-M   'P 1'
#
loop_
_entity.id
_entity.type
_entity.pdbx_description
1 polymer ?
#
loop_
_entity_poly.entity_id
_entity_poly.type
_entity_poly.pdbx_seq_one_letter_code
_entity_poly.pdbx_strand_id
1 'polypeptide(L)'
;MRWKCPVCGKEFENFGFKEFSQCPKTTLFGNFKKKTVDGEFQIVNRLINKPVCSEECKKRNEDKYFVEEYKGNKIYCVYGVYLPYLECGDWYNSIEDIKEKIDNARMKE
;
A
#
# COMPACT_ATOMS: atom_id res chain seq x y z
N MET A 1 26.24 4.70 -0.18
CA MET A 1 25.56 4.68 1.14
C MET A 1 25.01 3.28 1.30
N ARG A 2 25.31 2.58 2.41
CA ARG A 2 24.72 1.26 2.65
C ARG A 2 23.21 1.41 2.83
N TRP A 3 22.44 0.85 1.90
CA TRP A 3 20.99 0.81 1.95
C TRP A 3 20.52 -0.62 2.18
N LYS A 4 19.46 -0.78 2.98
CA LYS A 4 18.90 -2.08 3.35
C LYS A 4 17.47 -2.17 2.83
N CYS A 5 17.20 -3.19 2.01
CA CYS A 5 15.86 -3.42 1.46
C CYS A 5 14.87 -3.66 2.61
N PRO A 6 13.79 -2.87 2.74
CA PRO A 6 12.92 -2.91 3.92
C PRO A 6 11.96 -4.12 3.92
N VAL A 7 11.99 -4.97 2.89
CA VAL A 7 11.15 -6.18 2.77
C VAL A 7 11.95 -7.46 3.01
N CYS A 8 13.14 -7.59 2.41
CA CYS A 8 13.97 -8.81 2.50
C CYS A 8 15.25 -8.64 3.32
N GLY A 9 15.57 -7.44 3.81
CA GLY A 9 16.76 -7.16 4.60
C GLY A 9 18.08 -7.18 3.83
N LYS A 10 18.10 -7.44 2.51
CA LYS A 10 19.32 -7.44 1.70
C LYS A 10 19.96 -6.05 1.68
N GLU A 11 21.26 -6.00 1.92
CA GLU A 11 22.05 -4.77 1.92
C GLU A 11 22.75 -4.53 0.57
N PHE A 12 22.88 -3.25 0.21
CA PHE A 12 23.46 -2.75 -1.03
C PHE A 12 24.43 -1.61 -0.68
N GLU A 13 25.71 -1.80 -0.92
CA GLU A 13 26.76 -0.87 -0.45
C GLU A 13 26.77 0.46 -1.23
N ASN A 14 26.55 0.35 -2.54
CA ASN A 14 26.54 1.43 -3.51
C ASN A 14 25.12 1.69 -4.04
N PHE A 15 24.13 1.81 -3.15
CA PHE A 15 22.79 2.24 -3.53
C PHE A 15 22.76 3.76 -3.69
N GLY A 16 22.70 4.23 -4.94
CA GLY A 16 22.68 5.64 -5.32
C GLY A 16 21.35 6.09 -5.92
N PHE A 17 21.34 7.33 -6.41
CA PHE A 17 20.14 7.99 -6.95
C PHE A 17 19.62 7.34 -8.24
N LYS A 18 20.52 6.73 -9.03
CA LYS A 18 20.19 6.02 -10.27
C LYS A 18 19.48 4.70 -9.95
N GLU A 19 20.03 3.90 -9.05
CA GLU A 19 19.42 2.65 -8.59
C GLU A 19 18.07 2.94 -7.91
N PHE A 20 17.99 3.96 -7.04
CA PHE A 20 16.73 4.43 -6.47
C PHE A 20 15.67 4.79 -7.53
N SER A 21 16.09 5.40 -8.63
CA SER A 21 15.19 5.82 -9.72
C SER A 21 14.69 4.64 -10.56
N GLN A 22 15.54 3.60 -10.72
CA GLN A 22 15.24 2.38 -11.48
C GLN A 22 14.63 1.25 -10.64
N CYS A 23 14.68 1.34 -9.31
CA CYS A 23 14.11 0.33 -8.43
C CYS A 23 12.57 0.34 -8.42
N PRO A 24 11.94 -0.84 -8.26
CA PRO A 24 10.54 -0.94 -7.84
C PRO A 24 10.29 -0.12 -6.59
N LYS A 25 9.12 0.52 -6.54
CA LYS A 25 8.65 1.29 -5.39
C LYS A 25 7.41 0.59 -4.84
N THR A 26 7.37 0.39 -3.53
CA THR A 26 6.21 -0.19 -2.82
C THR A 26 5.55 0.86 -1.93
N THR A 27 4.31 0.60 -1.58
CA THR A 27 3.34 1.63 -1.19
C THR A 27 3.27 1.95 0.31
N LEU A 28 3.97 1.22 1.19
CA LEU A 28 3.63 1.15 2.63
C LEU A 28 4.81 1.08 3.62
N PHE A 29 5.22 2.19 4.29
CA PHE A 29 6.26 2.20 5.37
C PHE A 29 6.35 3.42 6.39
N GLY A 30 5.29 4.11 6.89
CA GLY A 30 5.48 5.41 7.64
C GLY A 30 4.30 6.30 8.14
N ASN A 31 4.27 6.68 9.42
CA ASN A 31 3.31 7.54 10.16
C ASN A 31 2.10 8.25 9.44
N PHE A 32 0.86 7.74 9.59
CA PHE A 32 -0.41 8.35 9.13
C PHE A 32 -1.60 8.27 10.11
N LYS A 33 -2.48 9.28 10.16
CA LYS A 33 -3.52 9.41 11.23
C LYS A 33 -4.88 8.78 10.88
N LYS A 34 -5.29 7.73 11.60
CA LYS A 34 -6.68 7.21 11.64
C LYS A 34 -7.51 8.04 12.63
N LYS A 35 -8.75 8.40 12.26
CA LYS A 35 -9.72 9.02 13.18
C LYS A 35 -10.56 7.93 13.87
N THR A 36 -10.79 8.01 15.17
CA THR A 36 -11.70 7.10 15.88
C THR A 36 -13.16 7.57 15.78
N VAL A 37 -14.11 6.69 16.11
CA VAL A 37 -15.54 7.05 16.25
C VAL A 37 -15.77 8.07 17.37
N ASP A 38 -14.89 8.07 18.37
CA ASP A 38 -14.84 8.98 19.52
C ASP A 38 -14.27 10.37 19.17
N GLY A 39 -13.73 10.53 17.94
CA GLY A 39 -13.24 11.81 17.41
C GLY A 39 -11.73 12.05 17.50
N GLU A 40 -10.97 11.17 18.15
CA GLU A 40 -9.51 11.29 18.31
C GLU A 40 -8.73 10.90 17.05
N PHE A 41 -7.41 11.20 17.01
CA PHE A 41 -6.52 10.94 15.87
C PHE A 41 -5.27 10.09 16.24
N GLN A 42 -5.28 8.79 15.94
CA GLN A 42 -4.16 7.85 16.16
C GLN A 42 -3.21 7.72 14.96
N ILE A 43 -1.89 7.66 15.19
CA ILE A 43 -0.87 7.48 14.12
C ILE A 43 -0.56 5.97 13.88
N VAL A 44 -0.82 5.45 12.65
CA VAL A 44 -0.43 4.13 12.08
C VAL A 44 0.61 4.37 10.93
N ASN A 45 0.89 3.57 9.87
CA ASN A 45 2.02 3.85 8.91
C ASN A 45 1.83 3.62 7.33
N ARG A 46 2.05 4.65 6.46
CA ARG A 46 2.51 4.64 5.01
C ARG A 46 3.56 5.73 4.62
N LEU A 47 4.84 5.36 4.42
CA LEU A 47 5.79 5.99 3.49
C LEU A 47 5.48 5.37 2.13
N ILE A 48 4.75 6.09 1.29
CA ILE A 48 4.45 5.68 -0.07
C ILE A 48 5.73 5.81 -0.92
N ASN A 49 5.87 4.98 -1.95
CA ASN A 49 6.98 5.00 -2.90
C ASN A 49 8.39 4.74 -2.31
N LYS A 50 8.49 3.99 -1.20
CA LYS A 50 9.78 3.52 -0.68
C LYS A 50 10.35 2.46 -1.65
N PRO A 51 11.64 2.54 -2.05
CA PRO A 51 12.23 1.56 -2.95
C PRO A 51 12.30 0.17 -2.29
N VAL A 52 12.27 -0.86 -3.13
CA VAL A 52 12.57 -2.25 -2.79
C VAL A 52 13.44 -2.87 -3.89
N CYS A 53 14.21 -3.91 -3.57
CA CYS A 53 15.26 -4.39 -4.47
C CYS A 53 14.78 -5.24 -5.67
N SER A 54 13.49 -5.61 -5.73
CA SER A 54 12.92 -6.42 -6.82
C SER A 54 11.39 -6.30 -6.84
N GLU A 55 10.77 -6.53 -8.01
CA GLU A 55 9.30 -6.62 -8.12
C GLU A 55 8.73 -7.75 -7.25
N GLU A 56 9.50 -8.82 -7.03
CA GLU A 56 9.18 -9.85 -6.05
C GLU A 56 9.08 -9.27 -4.62
N CYS A 57 10.02 -8.43 -4.20
CA CYS A 57 9.94 -7.74 -2.90
C CYS A 57 8.82 -6.71 -2.85
N LYS A 58 8.45 -6.10 -3.98
CA LYS A 58 7.27 -5.24 -4.07
C LYS A 58 6.00 -6.06 -3.83
N LYS A 59 5.75 -7.08 -4.67
CA LYS A 59 4.61 -7.99 -4.57
C LYS A 59 4.52 -8.65 -3.19
N ARG A 60 5.63 -9.19 -2.66
CA ARG A 60 5.69 -9.80 -1.31
C ARG A 60 5.38 -8.81 -0.17
N ASN A 61 5.43 -7.51 -0.40
CA ASN A 61 4.96 -6.50 0.55
C ASN A 61 3.47 -6.19 0.38
N GLU A 62 2.98 -6.21 -0.85
CA GLU A 62 1.61 -5.85 -1.23
C GLU A 62 0.62 -7.00 -0.96
N ASP A 63 1.02 -8.23 -1.24
CA ASP A 63 0.28 -9.47 -0.96
C ASP A 63 -0.04 -9.63 0.55
N LYS A 64 0.72 -9.01 1.47
CA LYS A 64 0.44 -9.01 2.92
C LYS A 64 -0.87 -8.32 3.29
N TYR A 65 -1.33 -7.42 2.42
CA TYR A 65 -2.51 -6.60 2.61
C TYR A 65 -3.63 -7.01 1.66
N PHE A 66 -3.40 -7.94 0.73
CA PHE A 66 -4.40 -8.38 -0.23
C PHE A 66 -5.52 -9.18 0.46
N VAL A 67 -6.76 -8.94 0.04
CA VAL A 67 -7.96 -9.60 0.58
C VAL A 67 -8.61 -10.49 -0.48
N GLU A 68 -9.06 -9.88 -1.57
CA GLU A 68 -9.74 -10.55 -2.68
C GLU A 68 -9.59 -9.74 -3.97
N GLU A 69 -9.93 -10.35 -5.11
CA GLU A 69 -10.10 -9.63 -6.37
C GLU A 69 -11.59 -9.58 -6.74
N TYR A 70 -12.17 -8.38 -6.76
CA TYR A 70 -13.56 -8.15 -7.09
C TYR A 70 -13.70 -7.51 -8.47
N LYS A 71 -14.32 -8.24 -9.40
CA LYS A 71 -14.55 -7.81 -10.80
C LYS A 71 -13.27 -7.36 -11.54
N GLY A 72 -12.11 -7.88 -11.15
CA GLY A 72 -10.78 -7.53 -11.69
C GLY A 72 -10.05 -6.40 -10.95
N ASN A 73 -10.59 -5.90 -9.84
CA ASN A 73 -9.94 -4.93 -8.95
C ASN A 73 -9.46 -5.63 -7.68
N LYS A 74 -8.20 -5.43 -7.30
CA LYS A 74 -7.64 -6.03 -6.07
C LYS A 74 -8.01 -5.20 -4.85
N ILE A 75 -8.79 -5.78 -3.95
CA ILE A 75 -9.13 -5.17 -2.66
C ILE A 75 -8.03 -5.52 -1.66
N TYR A 76 -7.62 -4.52 -0.88
CA TYR A 76 -6.61 -4.66 0.17
C TYR A 76 -7.16 -4.19 1.52
N CYS A 77 -6.67 -4.74 2.63
CA CYS A 77 -6.96 -4.33 4.00
C CYS A 77 -5.68 -3.87 4.71
N VAL A 78 -5.73 -2.71 5.36
CA VAL A 78 -4.62 -2.12 6.12
C VAL A 78 -5.15 -1.69 7.48
N TYR A 79 -4.88 -2.48 8.53
CA TYR A 79 -5.35 -2.22 9.90
C TYR A 79 -6.88 -2.03 10.06
N GLY A 80 -7.65 -2.91 9.41
CA GLY A 80 -9.11 -2.93 9.53
C GLY A 80 -9.82 -1.80 8.80
N VAL A 81 -9.15 -1.12 7.87
CA VAL A 81 -9.80 -0.41 6.76
C VAL A 81 -9.45 -1.08 5.45
N TYR A 82 -10.33 -0.96 4.47
CA TYR A 82 -10.16 -1.52 3.14
C TYR A 82 -9.82 -0.43 2.12
N LEU A 83 -9.17 -0.82 1.02
CA LEU A 83 -8.71 0.03 -0.07
C LEU A 83 -8.91 -0.66 -1.43
N PRO A 84 -9.41 0.03 -2.48
CA PRO A 84 -9.53 -0.54 -3.83
C PRO A 84 -8.19 -0.67 -4.56
N TYR A 85 -7.13 -0.04 -4.03
CA TYR A 85 -5.73 -0.19 -4.40
C TYR A 85 -4.87 0.44 -3.30
N LEU A 86 -3.63 -0.02 -3.11
CA LEU A 86 -2.82 0.39 -1.94
C LEU A 86 -2.44 1.88 -1.91
N GLU A 87 -2.39 2.55 -3.06
CA GLU A 87 -2.13 3.99 -3.16
C GLU A 87 -3.40 4.83 -2.92
N CYS A 88 -4.56 4.22 -2.69
CA CYS A 88 -5.82 4.93 -2.52
C CYS A 88 -5.83 5.79 -1.24
N GLY A 89 -6.29 7.03 -1.41
CA GLY A 89 -6.51 8.00 -0.33
C GLY A 89 -7.87 7.84 0.37
N ASP A 90 -8.84 7.20 -0.28
CA ASP A 90 -10.14 6.86 0.31
C ASP A 90 -10.03 5.57 1.14
N TRP A 91 -10.47 5.61 2.40
CA TRP A 91 -10.35 4.52 3.36
C TRP A 91 -11.75 4.06 3.76
N TYR A 92 -12.06 2.79 3.50
CA TYR A 92 -13.40 2.24 3.70
C TYR A 92 -13.43 1.35 4.95
N ASN A 93 -14.55 1.31 5.66
CA ASN A 93 -14.65 0.53 6.90
C ASN A 93 -15.13 -0.91 6.66
N SER A 94 -15.75 -1.17 5.51
CA SER A 94 -16.20 -2.50 5.07
C SER A 94 -15.66 -2.88 3.68
N ILE A 95 -15.86 -4.13 3.28
CA ILE A 95 -15.56 -4.59 1.91
C ILE A 95 -16.73 -4.18 0.98
N GLU A 96 -17.92 -4.13 1.54
CA GLU A 96 -19.20 -3.80 0.92
C GLU A 96 -19.15 -2.38 0.33
N ASP A 97 -18.68 -1.38 1.09
CA ASP A 97 -18.48 0.00 0.60
C ASP A 97 -17.60 0.03 -0.66
N ILE A 98 -16.60 -0.84 -0.73
CA ILE A 98 -15.66 -0.91 -1.86
C ILE A 98 -16.26 -1.64 -3.05
N LYS A 99 -17.03 -2.71 -2.83
CA LYS A 99 -17.74 -3.41 -3.91
C LYS A 99 -18.77 -2.49 -4.55
N GLU A 100 -19.50 -1.72 -3.74
CA GLU A 100 -20.38 -0.65 -4.23
C GLU A 100 -19.59 0.44 -4.97
N LYS A 101 -18.44 0.89 -4.44
CA LYS A 101 -17.58 1.87 -5.10
C LYS A 101 -17.04 1.40 -6.46
N ILE A 102 -16.64 0.13 -6.58
CA ILE A 102 -16.17 -0.49 -7.82
C ILE A 102 -17.30 -0.56 -8.85
N ASP A 103 -18.51 -0.90 -8.42
CA ASP A 103 -19.68 -0.98 -9.29
C ASP A 103 -20.11 0.41 -9.78
N ASN A 104 -20.20 1.38 -8.88
CA ASN A 104 -20.48 2.78 -9.21
C ASN A 104 -19.36 3.46 -10.03
N ALA A 105 -18.14 2.94 -10.00
CA ALA A 105 -17.05 3.40 -10.86
C ALA A 105 -17.22 2.91 -12.31
N ARG A 106 -17.68 1.66 -12.50
CA ARG A 106 -17.95 1.08 -13.84
C ARG A 106 -19.23 1.59 -14.51
N MET A 107 -20.16 2.20 -13.77
CA MET A 107 -21.33 2.87 -14.35
C MET A 107 -21.02 4.27 -14.93
N LYS A 108 -19.75 4.56 -15.26
CA LYS A 108 -19.29 5.84 -15.84
C LYS A 108 -18.51 5.68 -17.15
N GLU A 109 -18.57 4.50 -17.75
CA GLU A 109 -18.04 4.18 -19.08
C GLU A 109 -19.19 4.05 -20.09
#